data_AF-A0A349W9K4-F1
#
_entry.id   AF-A0A349W9K4-F1
#
_cell.length_a   1.000
_cell.length_b   1.000
_cell.length_c   1.000
_cell.angle_alpha   90.00
_cell.angle_beta   90.00
_cell.angle_gamma   90.00
#
_symmetry.space_group_name_H-M   'P 1'
#
loop_
_entity.id
_entity.type
_entity.pdbx_description
1 polymer ?
#
loop_
_entity_poly.entity_id
_entity_poly.type
_entity_poly.pdbx_seq_one_letter_code
_entity_poly.pdbx_strand_id
1 'polypeptide(L)'
;PAHCLELELTEGVAMTDPLTAIAMMDKLHERGVLLSIDDFGTGYSSLSHLKRFKVYKLKIDQSFVRDITDDPEDRAIVSAIISMADSLGMQTIAEGVETAGQLAFLQAQGCTEVQGYYYSRPVPAGQFQQLLEQGLGKR
;
A
#
# COMPACT_ATOMS: atom_id res chain seq x y z
N PRO A 1 -10.50 -2.10 18.58
CA PRO A 1 -9.46 -1.22 19.17
C PRO A 1 -8.94 -0.24 18.10
N ALA A 2 -8.31 0.88 18.46
CA ALA A 2 -7.80 1.83 17.46
C ALA A 2 -6.76 1.20 16.51
N HIS A 3 -5.94 0.28 17.01
CA HIS A 3 -4.94 -0.46 16.22
C HIS A 3 -5.54 -1.46 15.20
N CYS A 4 -6.87 -1.61 15.17
CA CYS A 4 -7.56 -2.40 14.15
C CYS A 4 -8.06 -1.54 12.99
N LEU A 5 -7.81 -0.22 13.02
CA LEU A 5 -8.19 0.71 11.98
C LEU A 5 -6.94 1.27 11.30
N GLU A 6 -6.91 1.14 9.99
CA GLU A 6 -5.97 1.85 9.12
C GLU A 6 -6.71 2.97 8.38
N LEU A 7 -6.07 4.13 8.27
CA LEU A 7 -6.51 5.22 7.41
C LEU A 7 -5.45 5.49 6.35
N GLU A 8 -5.90 5.58 5.11
CA GLU A 8 -5.05 5.80 3.95
C GLU A 8 -5.11 7.28 3.55
N LEU A 9 -3.95 7.89 3.32
CA LEU A 9 -3.85 9.26 2.84
C LEU A 9 -3.32 9.24 1.41
N THR A 10 -4.08 9.78 0.47
CA THR A 10 -3.59 9.92 -0.90
C THR A 10 -2.39 10.85 -0.96
N GLU A 11 -1.47 10.55 -1.89
CA GLU A 11 -0.24 11.30 -2.10
C GLU A 11 -0.51 12.82 -2.25
N GLY A 12 -1.48 13.18 -3.09
CA GLY A 12 -1.84 14.58 -3.34
C GLY A 12 -2.35 15.32 -2.10
N VAL A 13 -3.19 14.69 -1.28
CA VAL A 13 -3.69 15.31 -0.03
C VAL A 13 -2.56 15.49 0.97
N ALA A 14 -1.69 14.48 1.12
CA ALA A 14 -0.54 14.57 2.01
C ALA A 14 0.44 15.68 1.60
N MET A 15 0.52 15.99 0.30
CA MET A 15 1.48 16.95 -0.25
C MET A 15 0.94 18.36 -0.43
N THR A 16 -0.38 18.55 -0.45
CA THR A 16 -1.01 19.88 -0.58
C THR A 16 -0.74 20.77 0.63
N ASP A 17 -0.84 20.21 1.84
CA ASP A 17 -0.42 20.86 3.09
C ASP A 17 0.27 19.84 4.02
N PRO A 18 1.58 19.59 3.81
CA PRO A 18 2.32 18.56 4.54
C PRO A 18 2.37 18.81 6.03
N LEU A 19 2.41 20.07 6.49
CA LEU A 19 2.51 20.38 7.92
C LEU A 19 1.22 20.05 8.64
N THR A 20 0.08 20.40 8.05
CA THR A 20 -1.24 20.06 8.59
C THR A 20 -1.49 18.55 8.53
N ALA A 21 -1.07 17.88 7.45
CA ALA A 21 -1.15 16.42 7.34
C ALA A 21 -0.32 15.74 8.45
N ILE A 22 0.95 16.13 8.65
CA ILE A 22 1.80 15.61 9.72
C ILE A 22 1.13 15.78 11.08
N ALA A 23 0.64 16.99 11.39
CA ALA A 23 0.03 17.27 12.69
C ALA A 23 -1.25 16.46 12.95
N MET A 24 -2.03 16.14 11.92
CA MET A 24 -3.19 15.26 12.05
C MET A 24 -2.80 13.79 12.20
N MET A 25 -1.83 13.34 11.41
CA MET A 25 -1.30 11.98 11.46
C MET A 25 -0.69 11.67 12.82
N ASP A 26 0.08 12.59 13.40
CA ASP A 26 0.66 12.43 14.74
C ASP A 26 -0.44 12.20 15.80
N LYS A 27 -1.52 12.98 15.77
CA LYS A 27 -2.65 12.82 16.70
C LYS A 27 -3.38 11.48 16.55
N LEU A 28 -3.50 10.98 15.32
CA LEU A 28 -4.13 9.69 15.04
C LEU A 28 -3.23 8.54 15.46
N HIS A 29 -1.94 8.64 15.17
CA HIS A 29 -0.91 7.70 15.57
C HIS A 29 -0.81 7.58 17.11
N GLU A 30 -0.83 8.70 17.83
CA GLU A 30 -0.86 8.71 19.31
C GLU A 30 -2.08 7.98 19.91
N ARG A 31 -3.19 7.91 19.16
CA ARG A 31 -4.38 7.14 19.53
C ARG A 31 -4.30 5.67 19.14
N GLY A 32 -3.23 5.26 18.47
CA GLY A 32 -2.99 3.90 18.00
C GLY A 32 -3.65 3.57 16.66
N VAL A 33 -4.09 4.56 15.88
CA VAL A 33 -4.59 4.34 14.51
C VAL A 33 -3.41 4.11 13.57
N LEU A 34 -3.53 3.14 12.67
CA LEU A 34 -2.53 2.84 11.65
C LEU A 34 -2.69 3.78 10.45
N LEU A 35 -1.59 4.18 9.83
CA LEU A 35 -1.59 5.16 8.74
C LEU A 35 -0.73 4.70 7.57
N SER A 36 -1.22 4.86 6.34
CA SER A 36 -0.51 4.53 5.11
C SER A 36 -0.62 5.65 4.08
N ILE A 37 0.28 5.64 3.09
CA ILE A 37 0.21 6.53 1.93
C ILE A 37 -0.32 5.76 0.74
N ASP A 38 -1.39 6.29 0.14
CA ASP A 38 -2.05 5.77 -1.06
C ASP A 38 -1.49 6.41 -2.34
N ASP A 39 -1.63 5.71 -3.46
CA ASP A 39 -1.17 6.13 -4.80
C ASP A 39 0.31 6.54 -4.87
N PHE A 40 1.19 5.92 -4.08
CA PHE A 40 2.58 6.37 -3.98
C PHE A 40 3.33 6.19 -5.30
N GLY A 41 3.93 7.28 -5.79
CA GLY A 41 4.73 7.29 -7.02
C GLY A 41 4.04 8.02 -8.18
N THR A 42 2.88 8.63 -7.95
CA THR A 42 2.08 9.30 -8.99
C THR A 42 2.43 10.78 -9.16
N GLY A 43 3.39 11.32 -8.39
CA GLY A 43 4.16 12.52 -8.77
C GLY A 43 4.18 13.69 -7.79
N TYR A 44 3.89 13.47 -6.51
CA TYR A 44 3.80 14.56 -5.51
C TYR A 44 4.77 14.43 -4.32
N SER A 45 5.36 13.26 -4.09
CA SER A 45 6.03 12.92 -2.84
C SER A 45 7.45 13.42 -2.79
N SER A 46 7.69 14.31 -1.84
CA SER A 46 9.05 14.51 -1.36
C SER A 46 9.39 13.40 -0.36
N LEU A 47 10.45 12.64 -0.64
CA LEU A 47 11.06 11.71 0.32
C LEU A 47 11.33 12.36 1.69
N SER A 48 11.59 13.68 1.68
CA SER A 48 11.79 14.46 2.90
C SER A 48 10.54 14.55 3.78
N HIS A 49 9.35 14.60 3.20
CA HIS A 49 8.08 14.55 3.92
C HIS A 49 7.74 13.13 4.35
N LEU A 50 8.01 12.14 3.49
CA LEU A 50 7.76 10.74 3.81
C LEU A 50 8.48 10.31 5.10
N LYS A 51 9.72 10.75 5.31
CA LYS A 51 10.47 10.50 6.55
C LYS A 51 9.82 11.11 7.80
N ARG A 52 8.99 12.15 7.65
CA ARG A 52 8.33 12.84 8.75
C ARG A 52 6.95 12.27 9.05
N PHE A 53 6.28 11.68 8.07
CA PHE A 53 4.99 11.03 8.29
C PHE A 53 5.15 9.78 9.17
N LYS A 54 4.27 9.64 10.17
CA LYS A 54 4.16 8.43 11.00
C LYS A 54 3.35 7.34 10.29
N VAL A 55 3.78 7.00 9.08
CA VAL A 55 3.18 5.93 8.29
C VAL A 55 3.98 4.65 8.45
N TYR A 56 3.27 3.52 8.39
CA TYR A 56 3.89 2.21 8.51
C TYR A 56 3.87 1.44 7.19
N LYS A 57 3.10 1.90 6.20
CA LYS A 57 2.87 1.20 4.93
C LYS A 57 2.78 2.17 3.76
N LEU A 58 3.36 1.77 2.63
CA LEU A 58 3.19 2.41 1.33
C LEU A 58 2.33 1.53 0.42
N LYS A 59 1.38 2.15 -0.26
CA LYS A 59 0.56 1.48 -1.27
C LYS A 59 1.12 1.78 -2.65
N ILE A 60 1.37 0.74 -3.43
CA ILE A 60 1.84 0.82 -4.81
C ILE A 60 0.61 0.78 -5.70
N ASP A 61 0.37 1.87 -6.42
CA ASP A 61 -0.81 2.02 -7.28
C ASP A 61 -0.91 0.91 -8.33
N GLN A 62 -2.16 0.54 -8.64
CA GLN A 62 -2.45 -0.51 -9.61
C GLN A 62 -1.95 -0.18 -11.03
N SER A 63 -1.75 1.09 -11.39
CA SER A 63 -1.22 1.45 -12.71
C SER A 63 0.16 0.86 -12.94
N PHE A 64 1.03 0.86 -11.93
CA PHE A 64 2.36 0.24 -12.00
C PHE A 64 2.32 -1.29 -11.88
N VAL A 65 1.32 -1.84 -11.18
CA VAL A 65 1.21 -3.30 -10.99
C VAL A 65 0.66 -3.98 -12.25
N ARG A 66 -0.22 -3.31 -12.99
CA ARG A 66 -0.90 -3.86 -14.16
C ARG A 66 0.08 -4.41 -15.19
N ASP A 67 1.07 -3.62 -15.56
CA ASP A 67 1.98 -3.91 -16.68
C ASP A 67 3.36 -4.40 -16.20
N ILE A 68 3.52 -4.72 -14.91
CA ILE A 68 4.78 -5.13 -14.27
C ILE A 68 5.44 -6.39 -14.85
N THR A 69 4.72 -7.18 -15.63
CA THR A 69 5.29 -8.36 -16.31
C THR A 69 5.97 -8.02 -17.63
N ASP A 70 5.58 -6.91 -18.25
CA ASP A 70 5.90 -6.59 -19.64
C ASP A 70 6.60 -5.23 -19.79
N ASP A 71 6.38 -4.29 -18.86
CA ASP A 71 7.00 -2.97 -18.86
C ASP A 71 8.22 -2.91 -17.90
N PRO A 72 9.45 -2.73 -18.43
CA PRO A 72 10.65 -2.60 -17.60
C PRO A 72 10.67 -1.32 -16.75
N GLU A 73 9.97 -0.25 -17.14
CA GLU A 73 9.88 0.99 -16.37
C GLU A 73 9.05 0.78 -15.11
N ASP A 74 7.86 0.20 -15.23
CA ASP A 74 7.01 -0.16 -14.09
C ASP A 74 7.73 -1.11 -13.13
N ARG A 75 8.45 -2.11 -13.66
CA ARG A 75 9.29 -3.00 -12.83
C ARG A 75 10.32 -2.23 -12.03
N ALA A 76 10.98 -1.25 -12.65
CA ALA A 76 11.99 -0.43 -11.97
C ALA A 76 11.36 0.46 -10.89
N ILE A 77 10.22 1.09 -11.18
CA ILE A 77 9.47 1.94 -10.23
C ILE A 77 9.03 1.11 -9.02
N VAL A 78 8.37 -0.03 -9.25
CA VAL A 78 7.89 -0.89 -8.15
C VAL A 78 9.04 -1.42 -7.30
N SER A 79 10.13 -1.86 -7.94
CA SER A 79 11.32 -2.33 -7.20
C SER A 79 11.95 -1.22 -6.36
N ALA A 80 11.98 0.02 -6.87
CA ALA A 80 12.49 1.17 -6.13
C ALA A 80 11.60 1.54 -4.94
N ILE A 81 10.27 1.52 -5.10
CA ILE A 81 9.31 1.78 -4.01
C ILE A 81 9.48 0.74 -2.90
N ILE A 82 9.56 -0.56 -3.26
CA ILE A 82 9.74 -1.64 -2.28
C ILE A 82 11.08 -1.49 -1.54
N SER A 83 12.18 -1.27 -2.26
CA SER A 83 13.51 -1.10 -1.65
C SER A 83 13.58 0.11 -0.71
N MET A 84 12.90 1.21 -1.09
CA MET A 84 12.81 2.40 -0.27
C MET A 84 11.99 2.15 1.00
N ALA A 85 10.83 1.50 0.88
CA ALA A 85 9.98 1.16 2.02
C ALA A 85 10.76 0.30 3.04
N ASP A 86 11.43 -0.76 2.56
CA ASP A 86 12.27 -1.63 3.39
C ASP A 86 13.37 -0.83 4.11
N SER A 87 14.07 0.05 3.40
CA SER A 87 15.12 0.92 3.96
C SER A 87 14.60 1.89 5.04
N LEU A 88 13.31 2.25 4.99
CA LEU A 88 12.64 3.11 5.97
C LEU A 88 11.93 2.32 7.08
N GLY A 89 12.00 0.98 7.06
CA GLY A 89 11.30 0.11 8.00
C GLY A 89 9.78 0.12 7.81
N MET A 90 9.31 0.37 6.59
CA MET A 90 7.90 0.41 6.20
C MET A 90 7.50 -0.86 5.44
N GLN A 91 6.23 -1.22 5.56
CA GLN A 91 5.59 -2.26 4.75
C GLN A 91 5.19 -1.72 3.36
N THR A 92 4.92 -2.63 2.44
CA THR A 92 4.32 -2.33 1.14
C THR A 92 3.08 -3.16 0.88
N ILE A 93 2.08 -2.56 0.26
CA ILE A 93 0.96 -3.29 -0.34
C ILE A 93 0.87 -2.93 -1.82
N ALA A 94 0.85 -3.93 -2.69
CA ALA A 94 0.62 -3.74 -4.11
C ALA A 94 -0.86 -3.92 -4.47
N GLU A 95 -1.41 -2.96 -5.18
CA GLU A 95 -2.82 -2.98 -5.59
C GLU A 95 -3.04 -3.57 -6.98
N GLY A 96 -4.23 -4.10 -7.25
CA GLY A 96 -4.60 -4.57 -8.58
C GLY A 96 -3.87 -5.83 -9.04
N VAL A 97 -3.46 -6.70 -8.12
CA VAL A 97 -2.85 -8.00 -8.48
C VAL A 97 -3.93 -8.94 -9.04
N GLU A 98 -3.82 -9.29 -10.31
CA GLU A 98 -4.77 -10.13 -11.04
C GLU A 98 -4.17 -11.45 -11.56
N THR A 99 -2.84 -11.52 -11.74
CA THR A 99 -2.17 -12.68 -12.32
C THR A 99 -1.10 -13.28 -11.40
N ALA A 100 -0.81 -14.57 -11.61
CA ALA A 100 0.28 -15.25 -10.91
C ALA A 100 1.67 -14.65 -11.22
N GLY A 101 1.84 -14.08 -12.43
CA GLY A 101 3.08 -13.42 -12.83
C GLY A 101 3.34 -12.14 -12.03
N GLN A 102 2.31 -11.30 -11.87
CA GLN A 102 2.37 -10.10 -11.02
C GLN A 102 2.70 -10.48 -9.57
N LEU A 103 1.98 -11.46 -9.01
CA LEU A 103 2.22 -11.94 -7.65
C LEU A 103 3.66 -12.45 -7.46
N ALA A 104 4.15 -13.30 -8.39
CA ALA A 104 5.49 -13.86 -8.31
C ALA A 104 6.58 -12.79 -8.38
N PHE A 105 6.40 -11.77 -9.23
CA PHE A 105 7.32 -10.63 -9.29
C PHE A 105 7.34 -9.87 -7.95
N LEU A 106 6.17 -9.49 -7.43
CA LEU A 106 6.03 -8.73 -6.19
C LEU A 106 6.64 -9.47 -4.99
N GLN A 107 6.40 -10.79 -4.89
CA GLN A 107 7.00 -11.64 -3.86
C GLN A 107 8.53 -11.69 -4.00
N ALA A 108 9.05 -11.83 -5.22
CA ALA A 108 10.49 -11.86 -5.46
C ALA A 108 11.18 -10.52 -5.12
N GLN A 109 10.48 -9.40 -5.24
CA GLN A 109 10.97 -8.08 -4.83
C GLN A 109 10.86 -7.84 -3.32
N GLY A 110 10.14 -8.68 -2.57
CA GLY A 110 9.92 -8.51 -1.13
C GLY A 110 8.73 -7.64 -0.77
N CYS A 111 7.74 -7.50 -1.66
CA CYS A 111 6.47 -6.84 -1.32
C CYS A 111 5.77 -7.58 -0.18
N THR A 112 5.33 -6.86 0.86
CA THR A 112 4.83 -7.50 2.09
C THR A 112 3.38 -7.95 2.01
N GLU A 113 2.55 -7.21 1.29
CA GLU A 113 1.12 -7.46 1.14
C GLU A 113 0.69 -7.22 -0.32
N VAL A 114 -0.43 -7.83 -0.70
CA VAL A 114 -1.02 -7.66 -2.03
C VAL A 114 -2.53 -7.64 -1.91
N GLN A 115 -3.18 -6.85 -2.76
CA GLN A 115 -4.62 -6.91 -2.96
C GLN A 115 -4.95 -6.95 -4.45
N GLY A 116 -6.02 -7.64 -4.79
CA GLY A 116 -6.52 -7.68 -6.16
C GLY A 116 -7.34 -8.92 -6.47
N TYR A 117 -7.86 -8.95 -7.70
CA TYR A 117 -8.80 -9.98 -8.15
C TYR A 117 -8.19 -11.37 -8.24
N TYR A 118 -6.86 -11.48 -8.17
CA TYR A 118 -6.19 -12.77 -8.01
C TYR A 118 -6.70 -13.54 -6.78
N TYR A 119 -6.98 -12.82 -5.68
CA TYR A 119 -7.55 -13.39 -4.46
C TYR A 119 -9.06 -13.27 -4.40
N SER A 120 -9.58 -12.04 -4.46
CA SER A 120 -11.01 -11.76 -4.38
C SER A 120 -11.32 -10.40 -5.00
N ARG A 121 -12.52 -10.30 -5.58
CA ARG A 121 -13.13 -8.99 -5.86
C ARG A 121 -13.63 -8.37 -4.54
N PRO A 122 -13.86 -7.06 -4.48
CA PRO A 122 -14.63 -6.45 -3.39
C PRO A 122 -16.00 -7.13 -3.28
N VAL A 123 -16.40 -7.47 -2.04
CA VAL A 123 -17.65 -8.17 -1.77
C VAL A 123 -18.46 -7.44 -0.69
N PRO A 124 -19.79 -7.62 -0.67
CA PRO A 124 -20.63 -7.10 0.42
C PRO A 124 -20.24 -7.68 1.78
N ALA A 125 -20.56 -6.96 2.86
CA ALA A 125 -20.17 -7.31 4.24
C ALA A 125 -20.52 -8.76 4.65
N GLY A 126 -21.69 -9.27 4.26
CA GLY A 126 -22.08 -10.65 4.57
C GLY A 126 -21.20 -11.71 3.90
N GLN A 127 -20.76 -11.46 2.67
CA GLN A 127 -19.82 -12.34 1.97
C GLN A 127 -18.40 -12.18 2.51
N PHE A 128 -17.99 -10.97 2.87
CA PHE A 128 -16.71 -10.71 3.51
C PHE A 128 -16.57 -11.51 4.83
N GLN A 129 -17.61 -11.52 5.66
CA GLN A 129 -17.62 -12.33 6.88
C GLN A 129 -17.41 -13.82 6.58
N GLN A 130 -18.08 -14.37 5.56
CA GLN A 130 -17.91 -15.76 5.16
C GLN A 130 -16.48 -16.05 4.68
N LEU A 131 -15.87 -15.14 3.93
CA LEU A 131 -14.47 -15.26 3.49
C LEU A 131 -13.51 -15.27 4.67
N LEU A 132 -13.75 -14.46 5.71
CA LEU A 132 -12.92 -14.45 6.92
C LEU A 132 -13.03 -15.75 7.72
N GLU A 133 -14.22 -16.33 7.82
CA GLU A 133 -14.46 -17.57 8.57
C GLU A 133 -13.87 -18.80 7.86
N GLN A 134 -13.95 -18.84 6.52
CA GLN A 134 -13.47 -19.97 5.72
C GLN A 134 -11.99 -19.86 5.36
N GLY A 135 -11.45 -18.63 5.38
CA GLY A 135 -10.15 -18.29 4.81
C GLY A 135 -10.19 -18.22 3.28
N LEU A 136 -9.31 -17.41 2.71
CA LEU A 136 -8.97 -17.52 1.30
C LEU A 136 -8.22 -18.84 1.14
N GLY A 137 -8.90 -19.89 0.65
CA GLY A 137 -8.26 -21.19 0.42
C GLY A 137 -6.92 -21.01 -0.29
N LYS A 138 -5.87 -21.69 0.18
CA LYS A 138 -4.50 -21.55 -0.36
C LYS A 138 -4.54 -21.73 -1.89
N ARG A 139 -4.30 -20.64 -2.63
CA ARG A 139 -4.01 -20.69 -4.06
C ARG A 139 -2.51 -20.82 -4.28
#